data_AF-A0A936MLF9-F1
#
_entry.id   AF-A0A936MLF9-F1
#
_cell.length_a   1.000
_cell.length_b   1.000
_cell.length_c   1.000
_cell.angle_alpha   90.00
_cell.angle_beta   90.00
_cell.angle_gamma   90.00
#
_symmetry.space_group_name_H-M   'P 1'
#
loop_
_entity.id
_entity.type
_entity.pdbx_description
1 polymer ?
#
loop_
_entity_poly.entity_id
_entity_poly.type
_entity_poly.pdbx_seq_one_letter_code
_entity_poly.pdbx_strand_id
1 'polypeptide(L)'
;MKKDAAVTTKKFELQITGPTTAYLKLPTHPGVLRNAKNVTLVDLMGAYKGPYVVFDFDTDGVLVGIEIVGDDENDSEEEADDDLDDSSASS
;
A
#
# COMPACT_ATOMS: atom_id res chain seq x y z
N MET A 1 -6.88 -2.91 21.17
CA MET A 1 -6.93 -3.05 19.70
C MET A 1 -8.02 -2.13 19.18
N LYS A 2 -7.63 -1.02 18.53
CA LYS A 2 -8.59 -0.11 17.87
C LYS A 2 -8.88 -0.72 16.50
N LYS A 3 -10.14 -1.07 16.23
CA LYS A 3 -10.57 -1.44 14.88
C LYS A 3 -10.63 -0.13 14.09
N ASP A 4 -9.71 0.04 13.16
CA ASP A 4 -9.78 1.18 12.24
C ASP A 4 -11.08 1.07 11.46
N ALA A 5 -11.90 2.10 11.60
CA ALA A 5 -13.24 2.15 11.05
C ALA A 5 -13.13 2.28 9.52
N ALA A 6 -13.79 1.38 8.80
CA ALA A 6 -14.01 1.54 7.37
C ALA A 6 -14.67 2.91 7.11
N VAL A 7 -14.01 3.76 6.31
CA VAL A 7 -14.57 5.05 5.88
C VAL A 7 -15.48 4.78 4.70
N THR A 8 -16.79 4.71 4.95
CA THR A 8 -17.79 4.52 3.88
C THR A 8 -18.31 5.87 3.39
N THR A 9 -17.90 6.30 2.21
CA THR A 9 -18.79 7.13 1.38
C THR A 9 -19.74 6.12 0.73
N LYS A 10 -21.08 6.32 0.73
CA LYS A 10 -22.11 5.29 0.44
C LYS A 10 -21.96 4.44 -0.85
N LYS A 11 -20.92 4.67 -1.66
CA LYS A 11 -20.60 3.99 -2.91
C LYS A 11 -19.24 3.27 -2.89
N PHE A 12 -18.30 3.66 -2.04
CA PHE A 12 -16.96 3.09 -1.98
C PHE A 12 -16.70 2.49 -0.61
N GLU A 13 -16.06 1.33 -0.57
CA GLU A 13 -15.68 0.66 0.68
C GLU A 13 -14.17 0.43 0.67
N LEU A 14 -13.47 1.07 1.61
CA LEU A 14 -12.05 0.82 1.84
C LEU A 14 -11.89 -0.29 2.88
N GLN A 15 -11.16 -1.34 2.52
CA GLN A 15 -10.80 -2.45 3.41
C GLN A 15 -9.30 -2.42 3.66
N ILE A 16 -8.89 -2.31 4.93
CA ILE A 16 -7.48 -2.47 5.31
C ILE A 16 -7.18 -3.97 5.33
N THR A 17 -6.32 -4.43 4.43
CA THR A 17 -5.99 -5.85 4.24
C THR A 17 -4.66 -6.26 4.88
N GLY A 18 -3.86 -5.27 5.30
CA GLY A 18 -2.56 -5.46 5.94
C GLY A 18 -2.00 -4.14 6.50
N PRO A 19 -0.78 -4.15 7.06
CA PRO A 19 -0.14 -2.95 7.63
C PRO A 19 0.05 -1.81 6.62
N THR A 20 0.43 -2.15 5.40
CA THR A 20 0.69 -1.24 4.27
C THR A 20 -0.20 -1.51 3.07
N THR A 21 -1.19 -2.41 3.20
CA THR A 21 -2.06 -2.80 2.09
C THR A 21 -3.52 -2.46 2.37
N ALA A 22 -4.17 -1.88 1.37
CA ALA A 22 -5.60 -1.61 1.41
C ALA A 22 -6.25 -1.93 0.07
N TYR A 23 -7.51 -2.35 0.13
CA TYR A 23 -8.33 -2.66 -1.02
C TYR A 23 -9.55 -1.74 -1.07
N LEU A 24 -9.67 -0.97 -2.14
CA LEU A 24 -10.81 -0.10 -2.40
C LEU A 24 -11.81 -0.84 -3.29
N LYS A 25 -12.94 -1.24 -2.70
CA LYS A 25 -14.09 -1.75 -3.43
C LYS A 25 -14.86 -0.62 -4.07
N LEU A 26 -15.01 -0.70 -5.39
CA LEU A 26 -15.80 0.24 -6.17
C LEU A 26 -17.30 -0.15 -6.13
N PRO A 27 -18.20 0.78 -6.50
CA PRO A 27 -19.65 0.55 -6.37
C PRO A 27 -20.16 -0.61 -7.24
N THR A 28 -19.44 -0.93 -8.32
CA THR A 28 -19.71 -2.00 -9.27
C THR A 28 -19.20 -3.35 -8.81
N HIS A 29 -18.52 -3.44 -7.66
CA HIS A 29 -17.90 -4.68 -7.21
C HIS A 29 -18.96 -5.77 -6.97
N PRO A 30 -18.83 -6.97 -7.59
CA PRO A 30 -19.85 -8.03 -7.54
C PRO A 30 -19.90 -8.79 -6.20
N GLY A 31 -19.34 -8.23 -5.13
CA GLY A 31 -19.09 -8.92 -3.87
C GLY A 31 -17.95 -9.94 -3.96
N VAL A 32 -18.19 -11.09 -4.60
CA VAL A 32 -17.18 -12.14 -4.79
C VAL A 32 -16.59 -12.04 -6.19
N LEU A 33 -15.31 -11.72 -6.28
CA LEU A 33 -14.57 -11.75 -7.55
C LEU A 33 -14.12 -13.18 -7.86
N ARG A 34 -14.59 -13.71 -8.99
CA ARG A 34 -14.11 -14.99 -9.55
C ARG A 34 -13.49 -14.68 -10.90
N ASN A 35 -12.29 -15.19 -11.14
CA ASN A 35 -11.54 -14.98 -12.38
C ASN A 35 -11.31 -13.49 -12.70
N ALA A 36 -11.06 -12.67 -11.69
CA ALA A 36 -10.71 -11.27 -11.90
C ALA A 36 -9.45 -11.17 -12.76
N LYS A 37 -9.46 -10.24 -13.71
CA LYS A 37 -8.25 -9.85 -14.44
C LYS A 37 -7.62 -8.69 -13.68
N ASN A 38 -6.34 -8.82 -13.42
CA ASN A 38 -5.56 -7.79 -12.76
C ASN A 38 -4.62 -7.09 -13.75
N VAL A 39 -4.51 -5.78 -13.61
CA VAL A 39 -3.57 -4.95 -14.37
C VAL A 39 -2.87 -4.03 -13.40
N THR A 40 -1.54 -3.97 -13.45
CA THR A 40 -0.79 -3.06 -12.58
C THR A 40 -0.70 -1.67 -13.20
N LEU A 41 -0.62 -0.62 -12.36
CA LEU A 41 -0.43 0.74 -12.86
C LEU A 41 0.92 0.93 -13.55
N VAL A 42 1.95 0.20 -13.10
CA VAL A 42 3.28 0.24 -13.70
C VAL A 42 3.28 -0.36 -15.12
N ASP A 43 2.49 -1.40 -15.40
CA ASP A 43 2.35 -1.95 -16.75
C ASP A 43 1.71 -0.95 -17.73
N LEU A 44 0.85 -0.06 -17.22
CA LEU A 44 0.15 0.94 -18.03
C LEU A 44 0.97 2.21 -18.27
N MET A 45 1.76 2.64 -17.29
CA MET A 45 2.46 3.93 -17.31
C MET A 45 3.99 3.83 -17.43
N GLY A 46 4.57 2.63 -17.25
CA GLY A 46 5.99 2.34 -17.32
C GLY A 46 6.81 2.93 -16.17
N ALA A 47 6.96 4.26 -16.13
CA ALA A 47 7.83 4.97 -15.19
C ALA A 47 7.07 5.59 -13.99
N TYR A 48 5.95 4.99 -13.60
CA TYR A 48 5.18 5.47 -12.44
C TYR A 48 6.01 5.36 -11.16
N LYS A 49 6.07 6.46 -10.40
CA LYS A 49 6.69 6.53 -9.07
C LYS A 49 5.62 6.82 -8.03
N GLY A 50 5.34 5.85 -7.17
CA GLY A 50 4.29 5.87 -6.17
C GLY A 50 4.02 4.46 -5.65
N PRO A 51 2.98 4.28 -4.82
CA PRO A 51 2.64 2.97 -4.26
C PRO A 51 2.36 1.96 -5.37
N TYR A 52 2.58 0.68 -5.10
CA TYR A 52 2.23 -0.37 -6.04
C TYR A 52 0.70 -0.50 -6.10
N VAL A 53 0.12 -0.24 -7.27
CA VAL A 53 -1.34 -0.21 -7.49
C VAL A 53 -1.74 -1.29 -8.49
N VAL A 54 -2.72 -2.10 -8.11
CA VAL A 54 -3.33 -3.14 -8.94
C VAL A 54 -4.80 -2.81 -9.18
N PHE A 55 -5.22 -2.88 -10.44
CA PHE A 55 -6.60 -2.70 -10.88
C PHE A 55 -7.26 -4.05 -11.11
N ASP A 56 -8.37 -4.31 -10.40
CA ASP A 56 -9.16 -5.51 -10.58
C ASP A 56 -10.36 -5.25 -11.47
N PHE A 57 -10.46 -6.04 -12.54
CA PHE A 57 -11.56 -6.03 -13.49
C PHE A 57 -12.40 -7.31 -13.37
N ASP A 58 -13.71 -7.17 -13.50
CA ASP A 58 -14.60 -8.31 -13.60
C ASP A 58 -14.50 -9.02 -14.97
N THR A 59 -15.36 -10.02 -15.18
CA THR A 59 -15.36 -10.81 -16.42
C THR A 59 -15.77 -10.01 -17.65
N ASP A 60 -16.49 -8.91 -17.47
CA ASP A 60 -16.94 -8.01 -18.54
C ASP A 60 -15.94 -6.87 -18.78
N GLY A 61 -14.84 -6.82 -18.02
CA GLY A 61 -13.80 -5.79 -18.15
C GLY A 61 -14.17 -4.48 -17.45
N VAL A 62 -15.11 -4.49 -16.51
CA VAL A 62 -15.44 -3.33 -15.69
C VAL A 62 -14.47 -3.26 -14.51
N LEU A 63 -13.89 -2.08 -14.27
CA LEU A 63 -13.08 -1.84 -13.08
C LEU A 63 -13.96 -1.91 -11.84
N VAL A 64 -13.60 -2.78 -10.90
CA VAL A 64 -14.41 -3.13 -9.73
C VAL A 64 -13.64 -3.00 -8.42
N GLY A 65 -12.31 -3.02 -8.46
CA GLY A 65 -11.46 -2.91 -7.29
C GLY A 65 -10.11 -2.26 -7.58
N ILE A 66 -9.50 -1.75 -6.52
CA ILE A 66 -8.13 -1.23 -6.55
C ILE A 66 -7.40 -1.73 -5.31
N GLU A 67 -6.33 -2.48 -5.49
CA GLU A 67 -5.39 -2.79 -4.42
C GLU A 67 -4.26 -1.76 -4.41
N ILE A 68 -3.95 -1.25 -3.23
CA ILE A 68 -2.90 -0.27 -2.99
C ILE A 68 -1.95 -0.87 -1.96
N VAL A 69 -0.69 -1.02 -2.35
CA VAL A 69 0.41 -1.46 -1.50
C VAL A 69 1.34 -0.28 -1.33
N GLY A 70 1.32 0.31 -0.14
CA GLY A 70 2.28 1.32 0.27
C GLY A 70 3.63 0.69 0.59
N ASP A 71 4.68 1.51 0.58
CA ASP A 71 5.98 1.09 1.03
C ASP A 71 5.98 1.05 2.57
N ASP A 72 6.49 -0.04 3.15
CA ASP A 72 6.89 -0.08 4.57
C ASP A 72 8.15 0.79 4.70
N GLU A 73 8.01 2.12 4.68
CA GLU A 73 9.12 2.99 5.09
C GLU A 73 9.30 2.87 6.60
N ASN A 74 9.97 1.81 7.01
CA ASN A 74 10.58 1.64 8.32
C ASN A 74 12.05 1.24 8.17
N ASP A 75 12.77 1.91 7.28
CA ASP A 75 14.22 1.82 7.18
C ASP A 75 14.83 3.21 6.95
N SER A 76 15.87 3.50 7.74
CA SER A 76 16.75 4.70 7.82
C SER A 76 16.10 5.94 8.47
N GLU A 77 16.58 6.47 9.60
CA GLU A 77 17.93 6.98 9.96
C GLU A 77 17.99 7.07 11.52
N GLU A 78 19.05 6.90 12.30
CA GLU A 78 20.51 6.75 12.17
C GLU A 78 21.00 6.18 13.52
N GLU A 79 21.73 5.06 13.54
CA GLU A 79 22.57 4.73 14.70
C GLU A 79 23.72 5.75 14.68
N ALA A 80 23.67 6.74 15.57
CA ALA A 80 24.80 7.63 15.78
C ALA A 80 25.94 6.79 16.36
N ASP A 81 26.92 6.45 15.51
CA ASP A 81 28.24 6.01 15.91
C ASP A 81 28.89 7.14 16.72
N ASP A 82 28.63 7.17 18.02
CA ASP A 82 29.28 8.06 18.99
C ASP A 82 30.66 7.45 19.32
N ASP A 83 31.56 7.47 18.34
CA ASP A 83 32.99 7.21 18.51
C ASP A 83 33.60 8.36 19.35
N LEU A 84 33.40 8.31 20.66
CA LEU A 84 34.17 9.10 21.61
C LEU A 84 35.47 8.37 21.96
N ASP A 85 36.45 8.45 21.05
CA ASP A 85 37.86 8.34 21.39
C ASP A 85 38.41 9.74 21.69
N ASP A 86 38.53 10.07 22.98
CA ASP A 86 39.53 11.04 23.44
C ASP A 86 40.38 10.40 24.53
N SER A 87 41.28 9.54 24.09
CA SER A 87 42.48 9.17 24.81
C SER A 87 43.53 10.29 24.73
N SER A 88 43.34 11.38 25.50
CA SER A 88 44.41 12.37 25.74
C SER A 88 45.00 12.25 27.15
N ALA A 89 46.09 11.49 27.17
CA ALA A 89 47.37 11.75 27.85
C ALA A 89 47.39 12.09 29.36
N SER A 90 48.01 11.15 30.09
CA SER A 90 48.65 11.35 31.38
C SER A 90 49.71 12.46 31.35
N SER A 91 49.75 13.29 32.39
CA SER A 91 50.94 13.96 32.94
C SER A 91 50.66 14.41 34.37
#